data_AF-A0A951RC07-F1
#
_entry.id   AF-A0A951RC07-F1
#
_cell.length_a   1.000
_cell.length_b   1.000
_cell.length_c   1.000
_cell.angle_alpha   90.00
_cell.angle_beta   90.00
_cell.angle_gamma   90.00
#
_symmetry.space_group_name_H-M   'P 1'
#
loop_
_entity.id
_entity.type
_entity.pdbx_description
1 polymer ?
#
loop_
_entity_poly.entity_id
_entity_poly.type
_entity_poly.pdbx_seq_one_letter_code
_entity_poly.pdbx_strand_id
1 'polypeptide(L)'
;VASLQFDTDDRERLSYPQMGILRLDVDNLGSIFGLGLGNLTSFSRIATLSREFNLFFSGFINELAAKYKLYVTYSGGDDAFLIGSWYNVLHFAKELHQDFKKFTCFNPDITFSAGIFICDSNYPIAKFAEKAAELEEQSKNFIDPETGQMKNAVTVFDHTLPWDKYCAMIDFAEKLLSYTNTEEARDKSKLARSLVHRILRLIKACLDSKGKVDTNKLYRNVAQLHYLFARHGFNEENIAKAQEGLAKDIISLILKNFSQPGLIKDYLIPTNYVVLKTRKINK
;
A
#
# COMPACT_ATOMS: atom_id res chain seq x y z
N VAL A 1 -32.42 6.11 -10.06
CA VAL A 1 -31.37 7.17 -10.17
C VAL A 1 -31.41 7.97 -8.88
N ALA A 2 -30.67 7.55 -7.86
CA ALA A 2 -30.66 8.22 -6.56
C ALA A 2 -29.54 9.26 -6.56
N SER A 3 -29.91 10.52 -6.42
CA SER A 3 -29.02 11.67 -6.28
C SER A 3 -28.40 11.65 -4.88
N LEU A 4 -27.13 11.27 -4.79
CA LEU A 4 -26.34 11.36 -3.57
C LEU A 4 -26.03 12.83 -3.27
N GLN A 5 -26.71 13.40 -2.28
CA GLN A 5 -26.33 14.67 -1.66
C GLN A 5 -25.21 14.40 -0.67
N PHE A 6 -23.98 14.76 -1.03
CA PHE A 6 -22.82 14.71 -0.15
C PHE A 6 -22.74 15.99 0.69
N ASP A 7 -22.74 15.83 2.00
CA ASP A 7 -22.58 16.90 2.99
C ASP A 7 -21.29 17.71 2.73
N THR A 8 -21.36 19.03 2.88
CA THR A 8 -20.40 19.97 2.28
C THR A 8 -19.03 20.04 2.96
N ASP A 9 -18.92 19.60 4.21
CA ASP A 9 -17.70 19.75 5.02
C ASP A 9 -16.69 18.60 4.81
N ASP A 10 -17.16 17.44 4.37
CA ASP A 10 -16.35 16.25 4.06
C ASP A 10 -15.71 16.29 2.65
N ARG A 11 -16.07 17.28 1.83
CA ARG A 11 -15.68 17.34 0.41
C ARG A 11 -14.20 17.61 0.17
N GLU A 12 -13.52 18.33 1.06
CA GLU A 12 -12.09 18.64 0.90
C GLU A 12 -11.18 17.44 1.18
N ARG A 13 -11.57 16.53 2.09
CA ARG A 13 -10.78 15.32 2.39
C ARG A 13 -10.95 14.20 1.37
N LEU A 14 -12.04 14.22 0.58
CA LEU A 14 -12.49 13.06 -0.20
C LEU A 14 -12.45 13.26 -1.73
N SER A 15 -12.25 14.48 -2.21
CA SER A 15 -12.11 14.76 -3.65
C SER A 15 -10.68 14.48 -4.17
N TYR A 16 -10.13 13.28 -3.99
CA TYR A 16 -8.96 12.91 -4.78
C TYR A 16 -9.41 12.55 -6.20
N PRO A 17 -8.84 13.15 -7.27
CA PRO A 17 -9.28 12.90 -8.64
C PRO A 17 -9.05 11.46 -9.12
N GLN A 18 -8.35 10.65 -8.30
CA GLN A 18 -7.99 9.28 -8.62
C GLN A 18 -8.77 8.28 -7.77
N MET A 19 -9.22 7.23 -8.42
CA MET A 19 -9.90 6.09 -7.83
C MET A 19 -8.87 5.01 -7.50
N GLY A 20 -9.07 4.32 -6.39
CA GLY A 20 -8.42 3.06 -6.06
C GLY A 20 -9.39 1.91 -6.29
N ILE A 21 -8.86 0.83 -6.83
CA ILE A 21 -9.57 -0.42 -7.07
C ILE A 21 -8.80 -1.50 -6.36
N LEU A 22 -9.44 -2.16 -5.39
CA LEU A 22 -8.88 -3.27 -4.65
C LEU A 22 -9.57 -4.55 -5.09
N ARG A 23 -8.78 -5.54 -5.45
CA ARG A 23 -9.22 -6.92 -5.65
C ARG A 23 -8.38 -7.83 -4.75
N LEU A 24 -9.03 -8.78 -4.08
CA LEU A 24 -8.36 -9.70 -3.17
C LEU A 24 -9.01 -11.07 -3.19
N ASP A 25 -8.24 -12.08 -2.77
CA ASP A 25 -8.62 -13.49 -2.77
C ASP A 25 -7.85 -14.26 -1.67
N VAL A 26 -8.53 -15.16 -0.96
CA VAL A 26 -7.93 -15.97 0.12
C VAL A 26 -6.92 -16.96 -0.43
N ASP A 27 -5.74 -16.97 0.16
CA ASP A 27 -4.67 -17.85 -0.25
C ASP A 27 -4.96 -19.30 0.18
N ASN A 28 -4.83 -20.22 -0.77
CA ASN A 28 -4.87 -21.67 -0.53
C ASN A 28 -6.18 -22.18 0.08
N LEU A 29 -7.31 -21.52 -0.18
CA LEU A 29 -8.62 -21.89 0.37
C LEU A 29 -8.95 -23.37 0.18
N GLY A 30 -8.73 -23.93 -1.02
CA GLY A 30 -8.94 -25.35 -1.29
C GLY A 30 -8.13 -26.27 -0.38
N SER A 31 -6.87 -25.93 -0.07
CA SER A 31 -6.02 -26.67 0.86
C SER A 31 -6.47 -26.49 2.30
N ILE A 32 -6.95 -25.30 2.69
CA ILE A 32 -7.49 -25.03 4.02
C ILE A 32 -8.70 -25.93 4.28
N PHE A 33 -9.65 -26.00 3.34
CA PHE A 33 -10.84 -26.87 3.48
C PHE A 33 -10.52 -28.36 3.34
N GLY A 34 -9.62 -28.73 2.41
CA GLY A 34 -9.32 -30.12 2.11
C GLY A 34 -8.38 -30.80 3.11
N LEU A 35 -7.42 -30.06 3.67
CA LEU A 35 -6.33 -30.60 4.49
C LEU A 35 -6.20 -29.94 5.86
N GLY A 36 -6.63 -28.68 6.01
CA GLY A 36 -6.36 -27.86 7.20
C GLY A 36 -6.94 -28.41 8.51
N LEU A 37 -8.02 -29.19 8.46
CA LEU A 37 -8.61 -29.83 9.64
C LEU A 37 -7.98 -31.18 10.00
N GLY A 38 -7.15 -31.77 9.13
CA GLY A 38 -6.48 -33.06 9.37
C GLY A 38 -7.42 -34.15 9.90
N ASN A 39 -7.04 -34.78 11.02
CA ASN A 39 -7.83 -35.83 11.67
C ASN A 39 -9.12 -35.33 12.34
N LEU A 40 -9.29 -34.02 12.50
CA LEU A 40 -10.51 -33.42 13.06
C LEU A 40 -11.60 -33.22 12.00
N THR A 41 -11.34 -33.54 10.73
CA THR A 41 -12.25 -33.29 9.62
C THR A 41 -13.61 -33.96 9.85
N SER A 42 -14.67 -33.15 9.78
CA SER A 42 -16.07 -33.60 9.81
C SER A 42 -16.93 -32.61 9.05
N PHE A 43 -18.08 -33.07 8.53
CA PHE A 43 -19.00 -32.21 7.77
C PHE A 43 -19.39 -30.95 8.55
N SER A 44 -19.69 -31.08 9.84
CA SER A 44 -20.06 -29.95 10.69
C SER A 44 -18.95 -28.91 10.83
N ARG A 45 -17.69 -29.33 10.94
CA ARG A 45 -16.53 -28.41 11.02
C ARG A 45 -16.25 -27.73 9.69
N ILE A 46 -16.36 -28.45 8.57
CA ILE A 46 -16.25 -27.85 7.22
C ILE A 46 -17.35 -26.81 7.00
N ALA A 47 -18.60 -27.15 7.33
CA ALA A 47 -19.74 -26.24 7.20
C ALA A 47 -19.59 -25.00 8.10
N THR A 48 -19.04 -25.19 9.31
CA THR A 48 -18.75 -24.08 10.23
C THR A 48 -17.66 -23.18 9.64
N LEU A 49 -16.54 -23.74 9.20
CA LEU A 49 -15.46 -22.98 8.56
C LEU A 49 -15.96 -22.18 7.34
N SER A 50 -16.77 -22.80 6.47
CA SER A 50 -17.38 -22.12 5.33
C SER A 50 -18.28 -20.95 5.75
N ARG A 51 -19.08 -21.15 6.81
CA ARG A 51 -19.95 -20.10 7.34
C ARG A 51 -19.17 -18.95 7.96
N GLU A 52 -18.06 -19.23 8.66
CA GLU A 52 -17.19 -18.20 9.23
C GLU A 52 -16.52 -17.35 8.13
N PHE A 53 -15.96 -17.98 7.09
CA PHE A 53 -15.43 -17.26 5.93
C PHE A 53 -16.51 -16.40 5.26
N ASN A 54 -17.68 -16.99 5.00
CA ASN A 54 -18.78 -16.24 4.41
C ASN A 54 -19.22 -15.05 5.29
N LEU A 55 -19.22 -15.19 6.61
CA LEU A 55 -19.51 -14.10 7.55
C LEU A 55 -18.47 -12.98 7.46
N PHE A 56 -17.19 -13.32 7.36
CA PHE A 56 -16.12 -12.33 7.18
C PHE A 56 -16.30 -11.53 5.89
N PHE A 57 -16.46 -12.23 4.76
CA PHE A 57 -16.52 -11.59 3.44
C PHE A 57 -17.87 -10.88 3.20
N SER A 58 -18.99 -11.47 3.61
CA SER A 58 -20.31 -10.87 3.37
C SER A 58 -20.74 -9.87 4.46
N GLY A 59 -20.13 -9.89 5.63
CA GLY A 59 -20.50 -9.05 6.77
C GLY A 59 -19.41 -8.06 7.13
N PHE A 60 -18.29 -8.56 7.68
CA PHE A 60 -17.22 -7.72 8.22
C PHE A 60 -16.60 -6.79 7.16
N ILE A 61 -16.36 -7.29 5.95
CA ILE A 61 -15.84 -6.44 4.85
C ILE A 61 -16.79 -5.29 4.53
N ASN A 62 -18.11 -5.51 4.55
CA ASN A 62 -19.09 -4.47 4.24
C ASN A 62 -19.13 -3.37 5.31
N GLU A 63 -19.05 -3.74 6.59
CA GLU A 63 -18.97 -2.77 7.69
C GLU A 63 -17.67 -1.95 7.62
N LEU A 64 -16.54 -2.60 7.36
CA LEU A 64 -15.26 -1.92 7.20
C LEU A 64 -15.27 -1.02 5.95
N ALA A 65 -15.85 -1.47 4.85
CA ALA A 65 -15.97 -0.69 3.62
C ALA A 65 -16.82 0.56 3.83
N ALA A 66 -17.91 0.45 4.60
CA ALA A 66 -18.75 1.59 4.98
C ALA A 66 -17.96 2.63 5.80
N LYS A 67 -17.15 2.19 6.78
CA LYS A 67 -16.25 3.06 7.56
C LYS A 67 -15.30 3.87 6.66
N TYR A 68 -14.78 3.24 5.61
CA TYR A 68 -13.87 3.85 4.64
C TYR A 68 -14.57 4.49 3.43
N LYS A 69 -15.90 4.53 3.41
CA LYS A 69 -16.70 5.07 2.29
C LYS A 69 -16.33 4.43 0.94
N LEU A 70 -16.11 3.12 0.94
CA LEU A 70 -15.83 2.32 -0.26
C LEU A 70 -17.10 1.69 -0.81
N TYR A 71 -17.16 1.56 -2.13
CA TYR A 71 -18.21 0.84 -2.83
C TYR A 71 -17.77 -0.62 -3.04
N VAL A 72 -18.50 -1.55 -2.44
CA VAL A 72 -18.29 -2.99 -2.65
C VAL A 72 -19.05 -3.40 -3.91
N THR A 73 -18.33 -3.76 -4.97
CA THR A 73 -18.94 -4.25 -6.21
C THR A 73 -19.36 -5.70 -6.05
N TYR A 74 -18.51 -6.51 -5.44
CA TYR A 74 -18.83 -7.85 -4.96
C TYR A 74 -17.95 -8.20 -3.77
N SER A 75 -18.48 -9.04 -2.88
CA SER A 75 -17.69 -9.78 -1.90
C SER A 75 -18.43 -11.07 -1.57
N GLY A 76 -17.77 -12.22 -1.72
CA GLY A 76 -18.43 -13.50 -1.53
C GLY A 76 -17.43 -14.60 -1.23
N GLY A 77 -17.67 -15.34 -0.15
CA GLY A 77 -16.87 -16.51 0.25
C GLY A 77 -15.42 -16.21 0.61
N ASP A 78 -14.62 -15.94 -0.41
CA ASP A 78 -13.17 -15.85 -0.41
C ASP A 78 -12.60 -14.70 -1.25
N ASP A 79 -13.41 -14.04 -2.08
CA ASP A 79 -12.97 -12.93 -2.91
C ASP A 79 -13.74 -11.63 -2.63
N ALA A 80 -13.09 -10.49 -2.93
CA ALA A 80 -13.73 -9.18 -2.83
C ALA A 80 -13.19 -8.19 -3.85
N PHE A 81 -14.07 -7.31 -4.31
CA PHE A 81 -13.75 -6.22 -5.23
C PHE A 81 -14.39 -4.91 -4.78
N LEU A 82 -13.54 -3.95 -4.45
CA LEU A 82 -13.94 -2.67 -3.87
C LEU A 82 -13.38 -1.50 -4.67
N ILE A 83 -14.15 -0.42 -4.75
CA ILE A 83 -13.79 0.81 -5.44
C ILE A 83 -13.98 1.99 -4.49
N GLY A 84 -13.06 2.96 -4.50
CA GLY A 84 -13.25 4.22 -3.79
C GLY A 84 -12.11 5.19 -4.03
N SER A 85 -11.93 6.14 -3.11
CA SER A 85 -10.75 7.01 -3.14
C SER A 85 -9.48 6.18 -2.96
N TRP A 86 -8.45 6.41 -3.77
CA TRP A 86 -7.17 5.70 -3.66
C TRP A 86 -6.62 5.73 -2.23
N TYR A 87 -6.76 6.87 -1.53
CA TYR A 87 -6.31 7.05 -0.15
C TYR A 87 -7.04 6.10 0.80
N ASN A 88 -8.38 6.07 0.72
CA ASN A 88 -9.21 5.22 1.57
C ASN A 88 -8.95 3.75 1.29
N VAL A 89 -8.76 3.37 0.01
CA VAL A 89 -8.48 1.98 -0.37
C VAL A 89 -7.17 1.47 0.23
N LEU A 90 -6.11 2.29 0.27
CA LEU A 90 -4.84 1.88 0.90
C LEU A 90 -4.99 1.66 2.41
N HIS A 91 -5.66 2.57 3.11
CA HIS A 91 -5.87 2.44 4.55
C HIS A 91 -6.86 1.32 4.91
N PHE A 92 -7.89 1.14 4.09
CA PHE A 92 -8.79 0.00 4.19
C PHE A 92 -8.05 -1.32 4.04
N ALA A 93 -7.18 -1.47 3.03
CA ALA A 93 -6.43 -2.70 2.81
C ALA A 93 -5.52 -3.03 4.01
N LYS A 94 -4.91 -2.00 4.62
CA LYS A 94 -4.13 -2.15 5.85
C LYS A 94 -4.98 -2.66 7.02
N GLU A 95 -6.11 -2.01 7.31
CA GLU A 95 -6.98 -2.41 8.43
C GLU A 95 -7.61 -3.80 8.19
N LEU A 96 -8.05 -4.07 6.95
CA LEU A 96 -8.58 -5.37 6.54
C LEU A 96 -7.58 -6.50 6.81
N HIS A 97 -6.29 -6.30 6.45
CA HIS A 97 -5.26 -7.29 6.72
C HIS A 97 -5.10 -7.56 8.23
N GLN A 98 -5.10 -6.51 9.05
CA GLN A 98 -4.98 -6.64 10.50
C GLN A 98 -6.18 -7.37 11.11
N ASP A 99 -7.38 -7.06 10.64
CA ASP A 99 -8.61 -7.68 11.13
C ASP A 99 -8.76 -9.12 10.65
N PHE A 100 -8.34 -9.44 9.42
CA PHE A 100 -8.27 -10.82 8.94
C PHE A 100 -7.27 -11.65 9.75
N LYS A 101 -6.07 -11.11 10.07
CA LYS A 101 -5.12 -11.80 10.97
C LYS A 101 -5.73 -12.09 12.33
N LYS A 102 -6.51 -11.17 12.91
CA LYS A 102 -7.21 -11.43 14.18
C LYS A 102 -8.30 -12.50 14.02
N PHE A 103 -9.09 -12.41 12.95
CA PHE A 103 -10.15 -13.35 12.63
C PHE A 103 -9.63 -14.79 12.47
N THR A 104 -8.46 -14.96 11.85
CA THR A 104 -7.81 -16.27 11.67
C THR A 104 -6.92 -16.67 12.84
N CYS A 105 -7.01 -15.99 13.99
CA CYS A 105 -6.20 -16.24 15.18
C CYS A 105 -4.68 -16.20 14.92
N PHE A 106 -4.25 -15.30 14.03
CA PHE A 106 -2.85 -15.13 13.60
C PHE A 106 -2.24 -16.38 12.98
N ASN A 107 -3.06 -17.25 12.39
CA ASN A 107 -2.58 -18.45 11.71
C ASN A 107 -1.81 -18.06 10.43
N PRO A 108 -0.50 -18.38 10.33
CA PRO A 108 0.33 -18.02 9.17
C PRO A 108 -0.09 -18.73 7.87
N ASP A 109 -0.84 -19.83 7.96
CA ASP A 109 -1.30 -20.61 6.80
C ASP A 109 -2.62 -20.09 6.21
N ILE A 110 -3.30 -19.16 6.89
CA ILE A 110 -4.55 -18.55 6.43
C ILE A 110 -4.32 -17.06 6.19
N THR A 111 -4.05 -16.74 4.93
CA THR A 111 -3.69 -15.40 4.46
C THR A 111 -4.51 -15.07 3.21
N PHE A 112 -4.38 -13.85 2.67
CA PHE A 112 -4.97 -13.49 1.39
C PHE A 112 -3.98 -12.65 0.59
N SER A 113 -4.13 -12.67 -0.72
CA SER A 113 -3.36 -11.84 -1.65
C SER A 113 -4.24 -10.78 -2.28
N ALA A 114 -3.68 -9.61 -2.57
CA ALA A 114 -4.44 -8.51 -3.13
C ALA A 114 -3.69 -7.69 -4.19
N GLY A 115 -4.44 -7.09 -5.11
CA GLY A 115 -3.98 -6.10 -6.07
C GLY A 115 -4.71 -4.78 -5.88
N ILE A 116 -3.97 -3.67 -5.83
CA ILE A 116 -4.52 -2.32 -5.75
C ILE A 116 -4.10 -1.53 -6.98
N PHE A 117 -5.06 -1.26 -7.85
CA PHE A 117 -4.86 -0.42 -9.03
C PHE A 117 -5.38 1.00 -8.78
N ILE A 118 -4.63 2.01 -9.24
CA ILE A 118 -4.99 3.42 -9.08
C ILE A 118 -5.10 4.06 -10.46
N CYS A 119 -6.23 4.70 -10.74
CA CYS A 119 -6.50 5.32 -12.03
C CYS A 119 -7.33 6.60 -11.90
N ASP A 120 -7.44 7.36 -12.99
CA ASP A 120 -8.33 8.53 -13.04
C ASP A 120 -9.81 8.11 -13.14
N SER A 121 -10.72 9.02 -12.79
CA SER A 121 -12.18 8.77 -12.77
C SER A 121 -12.77 8.28 -14.10
N ASN A 122 -12.16 8.66 -15.23
CA ASN A 122 -12.66 8.37 -16.57
C ASN A 122 -12.07 7.06 -17.14
N TYR A 123 -11.30 6.31 -16.35
CA TYR A 123 -10.69 5.07 -16.81
C TYR A 123 -11.76 3.99 -17.06
N PRO A 124 -11.72 3.25 -18.18
CA PRO A 124 -12.75 2.25 -18.50
C PRO A 124 -12.85 1.13 -17.45
N ILE A 125 -14.08 0.80 -17.06
CA ILE A 125 -14.37 -0.19 -15.99
C ILE A 125 -13.73 -1.55 -16.27
N ALA A 126 -13.94 -2.09 -17.46
CA ALA A 126 -13.37 -3.39 -17.85
C ALA A 126 -11.84 -3.40 -17.73
N LYS A 127 -11.18 -2.30 -18.09
CA LYS A 127 -9.71 -2.21 -18.07
C LYS A 127 -9.15 -2.12 -16.65
N PHE A 128 -9.76 -1.34 -15.74
CA PHE A 128 -9.24 -1.29 -14.37
C PHE A 128 -9.48 -2.62 -13.65
N ALA A 129 -10.55 -3.34 -13.98
CA ALA A 129 -10.85 -4.64 -13.39
C ALA A 129 -9.82 -5.69 -13.82
N GLU A 130 -9.45 -5.68 -15.11
CA GLU A 130 -8.35 -6.47 -15.65
C GLU A 130 -7.02 -6.11 -14.96
N LYS A 131 -6.69 -4.82 -14.82
CA LYS A 131 -5.47 -4.38 -14.12
C LYS A 131 -5.44 -4.79 -12.65
N ALA A 132 -6.54 -4.65 -11.91
CA ALA A 132 -6.61 -5.10 -10.52
C ALA A 132 -6.38 -6.62 -10.41
N ALA A 133 -6.93 -7.41 -11.34
CA ALA A 133 -6.70 -8.85 -11.41
C ALA A 133 -5.24 -9.21 -11.74
N GLU A 134 -4.61 -8.52 -12.70
CA GLU A 134 -3.19 -8.71 -13.00
C GLU A 134 -2.30 -8.47 -11.77
N LEU A 135 -2.62 -7.45 -10.96
CA LEU A 135 -1.87 -7.12 -9.75
C LEU A 135 -2.13 -8.11 -8.61
N GLU A 136 -3.36 -8.61 -8.46
CA GLU A 136 -3.68 -9.68 -7.50
C GLU A 136 -2.92 -10.97 -7.85
N GLU A 137 -2.87 -11.34 -9.13
CA GLU A 137 -2.12 -12.49 -9.61
C GLU A 137 -0.61 -12.33 -9.41
N GLN A 138 -0.07 -11.12 -9.56
CA GLN A 138 1.31 -10.82 -9.20
C GLN A 138 1.58 -11.07 -7.71
N SER A 139 0.66 -10.69 -6.83
CA SER A 139 0.77 -10.97 -5.38
C SER A 139 0.72 -12.47 -5.08
N LYS A 140 -0.13 -13.24 -5.77
CA LYS A 140 -0.21 -14.69 -5.61
C LYS A 140 1.04 -15.43 -6.07
N ASN A 141 1.75 -14.89 -7.06
CA ASN A 141 2.99 -15.45 -7.58
C ASN A 141 4.24 -14.92 -6.86
N PHE A 142 4.06 -14.04 -5.87
CA PHE A 142 5.16 -13.50 -5.09
C PHE A 142 5.72 -14.53 -4.11
N ILE A 143 7.05 -14.54 -3.99
CA ILE A 143 7.78 -15.30 -2.98
C ILE A 143 8.58 -14.26 -2.20
N ASP A 144 8.32 -14.17 -0.90
CA ASP A 144 9.06 -13.29 -0.01
C ASP A 144 10.53 -13.74 0.03
N PRO A 145 11.48 -12.89 -0.39
CA PRO A 145 12.90 -13.25 -0.40
C PRO A 145 13.48 -13.45 1.00
N GLU A 146 12.86 -12.92 2.05
CA GLU A 146 13.35 -13.05 3.43
C GLU A 146 12.84 -14.31 4.12
N THR A 147 11.56 -14.63 3.95
CA THR A 147 10.91 -15.75 4.64
C THR A 147 10.74 -16.99 3.75
N GLY A 148 10.81 -16.83 2.43
CA GLY A 148 10.45 -17.86 1.45
C GLY A 148 8.95 -18.10 1.35
N GLN A 149 8.11 -17.33 2.06
CA GLN A 149 6.66 -17.49 2.01
C GLN A 149 6.12 -17.09 0.63
N MET A 150 5.35 -17.98 0.02
CA MET A 150 4.60 -17.69 -1.20
C MET A 150 3.26 -17.03 -0.84
N LYS A 151 2.79 -16.09 -1.67
CA LYS A 151 1.53 -15.34 -1.46
C LYS A 151 1.62 -14.42 -0.23
N ASN A 152 0.51 -14.20 0.50
CA ASN A 152 0.45 -13.30 1.66
C ASN A 152 1.00 -11.90 1.33
N ALA A 153 0.64 -11.39 0.16
CA ALA A 153 1.24 -10.20 -0.41
C ALA A 153 0.20 -9.27 -1.03
N VAL A 154 0.62 -8.01 -1.20
CA VAL A 154 -0.15 -6.98 -1.88
C VAL A 154 0.70 -6.29 -2.94
N THR A 155 0.11 -6.04 -4.10
CA THR A 155 0.74 -5.31 -5.19
C THR A 155 0.07 -3.97 -5.36
N VAL A 156 0.85 -2.89 -5.28
CA VAL A 156 0.39 -1.51 -5.47
C VAL A 156 1.54 -0.63 -5.96
N PHE A 157 1.25 0.39 -6.77
CA PHE A 157 2.28 1.26 -7.35
C PHE A 157 3.40 0.48 -8.09
N ASP A 158 3.03 -0.59 -8.80
CA ASP A 158 3.94 -1.49 -9.52
C ASP A 158 4.99 -2.17 -8.63
N HIS A 159 4.68 -2.34 -7.34
CA HIS A 159 5.53 -3.02 -6.37
C HIS A 159 4.73 -4.01 -5.53
N THR A 160 5.30 -5.19 -5.33
CA THR A 160 4.71 -6.27 -4.55
C THR A 160 5.47 -6.41 -3.23
N LEU A 161 4.73 -6.50 -2.13
CA LEU A 161 5.27 -6.60 -0.78
C LEU A 161 4.48 -7.63 0.04
N PRO A 162 5.15 -8.32 0.99
CA PRO A 162 4.45 -8.94 2.11
C PRO A 162 3.59 -7.93 2.85
N TRP A 163 2.44 -8.35 3.36
CA TRP A 163 1.50 -7.45 4.05
C TRP A 163 2.09 -6.69 5.23
N ASP A 164 2.95 -7.33 6.04
CA ASP A 164 3.57 -6.66 7.20
C ASP A 164 4.48 -5.49 6.74
N LYS A 165 5.20 -5.66 5.62
CA LYS A 165 5.99 -4.58 5.01
C LYS A 165 5.09 -3.50 4.40
N TYR A 166 4.00 -3.87 3.74
CA TYR A 166 3.02 -2.92 3.25
C TYR A 166 2.46 -2.03 4.38
N CYS A 167 2.06 -2.63 5.51
CA CYS A 167 1.57 -1.89 6.67
C CYS A 167 2.61 -0.87 7.18
N ALA A 168 3.86 -1.30 7.31
CA ALA A 168 4.97 -0.44 7.71
C ALA A 168 5.23 0.70 6.71
N MET A 169 5.09 0.43 5.40
CA MET A 169 5.27 1.43 4.34
C MET A 169 4.14 2.45 4.30
N ILE A 170 2.90 2.07 4.59
CA ILE A 170 1.78 3.01 4.75
C ILE A 170 1.98 3.90 5.98
N ASP A 171 2.43 3.34 7.12
CA ASP A 171 2.75 4.13 8.31
C ASP A 171 3.91 5.09 8.06
N PHE A 172 4.93 4.63 7.34
CA PHE A 172 6.03 5.49 6.91
C PHE A 172 5.56 6.57 5.93
N ALA A 173 4.60 6.28 5.05
CA ALA A 173 4.03 7.24 4.11
C ALA A 173 3.31 8.39 4.82
N GLU A 174 2.52 8.09 5.85
CA GLU A 174 1.86 9.10 6.70
C GLU A 174 2.89 9.95 7.46
N LYS A 175 3.92 9.32 8.04
CA LYS A 175 5.03 10.04 8.67
C LYS A 175 5.73 10.97 7.68
N LEU A 176 6.07 10.48 6.49
CA LEU A 176 6.71 11.27 5.43
C LEU A 176 5.82 12.43 4.96
N LEU A 177 4.51 12.19 4.84
CA LEU A 177 3.52 13.22 4.48
C LEU A 177 3.47 14.33 5.53
N SER A 178 3.39 13.99 6.82
CA SER A 178 3.34 14.96 7.92
C SER A 178 4.53 15.92 7.94
N TYR A 179 5.67 15.44 7.43
CA TYR A 179 6.93 16.15 7.33
C TYR A 179 7.19 16.74 5.93
N THR A 180 6.20 16.71 5.04
CA THR A 180 6.27 17.34 3.72
C THR A 180 5.45 18.62 3.70
N ASN A 181 5.99 19.69 3.12
CA ASN A 181 5.26 20.94 2.92
C ASN A 181 4.07 20.73 1.97
N THR A 182 2.85 20.84 2.50
CA THR A 182 1.58 20.69 1.77
C THR A 182 0.91 22.02 1.44
N GLU A 183 1.24 23.08 2.18
CA GLU A 183 0.66 24.43 2.04
C GLU A 183 1.62 25.41 1.35
N GLU A 184 1.12 26.62 1.03
CA GLU A 184 1.90 27.65 0.35
C GLU A 184 2.95 28.30 1.26
N ALA A 185 2.70 28.34 2.57
CA ALA A 185 3.69 28.73 3.57
C ALA A 185 4.74 27.62 3.72
N ARG A 186 5.99 27.94 3.37
CA ARG A 186 7.10 26.98 3.47
C ARG A 186 7.66 26.94 4.87
N ASP A 187 7.40 25.86 5.58
CA ASP A 187 8.14 25.53 6.78
C ASP A 187 9.54 25.05 6.37
N LYS A 188 10.58 25.77 6.80
CA LYS A 188 11.99 25.41 6.55
C LYS A 188 12.37 24.11 7.25
N SER A 189 11.62 23.72 8.28
CA SER A 189 11.79 22.45 8.98
C SER A 189 11.06 21.29 8.31
N LYS A 190 10.44 21.44 7.12
CA LYS A 190 9.78 20.34 6.39
C LYS A 190 10.41 20.10 5.02
N LEU A 191 10.25 18.88 4.50
CA LEU A 191 10.71 18.55 3.15
C LEU A 191 9.89 19.32 2.11
N ALA A 192 10.60 19.86 1.12
CA ALA A 192 9.94 20.41 -0.06
C ALA A 192 9.28 19.26 -0.83
N ARG A 193 8.05 19.48 -1.32
CA ARG A 193 7.36 18.53 -2.20
C ARG A 193 8.22 18.08 -3.39
N SER A 194 8.97 19.02 -3.99
CA SER A 194 9.89 18.75 -5.10
C SER A 194 11.00 17.77 -4.76
N LEU A 195 11.41 17.68 -3.48
CA LEU A 195 12.39 16.70 -3.02
C LEU A 195 11.82 15.29 -3.11
N VAL A 196 10.59 15.08 -2.62
CA VAL A 196 9.92 13.77 -2.65
C VAL A 196 9.73 13.30 -4.10
N HIS A 197 9.35 14.20 -5.02
CA HIS A 197 9.31 13.90 -6.45
C HIS A 197 10.66 13.46 -7.02
N ARG A 198 11.75 14.11 -6.60
CA ARG A 198 13.11 13.73 -7.02
C ARG A 198 13.51 12.37 -6.46
N ILE A 199 13.19 12.09 -5.19
CA ILE A 199 13.43 10.77 -4.58
C ILE A 199 12.68 9.69 -5.37
N LEU A 200 11.39 9.87 -5.66
CA LEU A 200 10.60 8.95 -6.48
C LEU A 200 11.25 8.71 -7.86
N ARG A 201 11.73 9.78 -8.50
CA ARG A 201 12.42 9.69 -9.79
C ARG A 201 13.74 8.90 -9.69
N LEU A 202 14.51 9.09 -8.62
CA LEU A 202 15.74 8.33 -8.39
C LEU A 202 15.46 6.85 -8.17
N ILE A 203 14.44 6.50 -7.36
CA ILE A 203 14.02 5.10 -7.18
C ILE A 203 13.65 4.49 -8.53
N LYS A 204 12.78 5.15 -9.31
CA LYS A 204 12.37 4.66 -10.64
C LYS A 204 13.55 4.52 -11.60
N ALA A 205 14.53 5.43 -11.55
CA ALA A 205 15.73 5.35 -12.38
C ALA A 205 16.65 4.17 -12.00
N CYS A 206 16.56 3.65 -10.77
CA CYS A 206 17.25 2.44 -10.34
C CYS A 206 16.56 1.16 -10.83
N LEU A 207 15.35 1.23 -11.38
CA LEU A 207 14.62 0.06 -11.86
C LEU A 207 14.92 -0.19 -13.35
N ASP A 208 15.07 -1.45 -13.73
CA ASP A 208 15.13 -1.88 -15.12
C ASP A 208 13.70 -2.01 -15.73
N SER A 209 13.62 -2.38 -17.01
CA SER A 209 12.35 -2.56 -17.72
C SER A 209 11.48 -3.70 -17.15
N LYS A 210 12.04 -4.55 -16.29
CA LYS A 210 11.34 -5.65 -15.61
C LYS A 210 11.08 -5.33 -14.13
N GLY A 211 11.34 -4.10 -13.70
CA GLY A 211 11.13 -3.67 -12.31
C GLY A 211 12.12 -4.26 -11.30
N LYS A 212 13.27 -4.78 -11.76
CA LYS A 212 14.39 -5.20 -10.91
C LYS A 212 15.35 -4.05 -10.67
N VAL A 213 16.00 -4.05 -9.50
CA VAL A 213 16.96 -3.01 -9.13
C VAL A 213 18.29 -3.22 -9.84
N ASP A 214 18.68 -2.24 -10.65
CA ASP A 214 20.00 -2.14 -11.27
C ASP A 214 20.99 -1.56 -10.24
N THR A 215 21.86 -2.42 -9.73
CA THR A 215 22.83 -2.08 -8.68
C THR A 215 23.82 -0.99 -9.12
N ASN A 216 24.21 -0.95 -10.39
CA ASN A 216 25.12 0.07 -10.90
C ASN A 216 24.46 1.46 -10.90
N LYS A 217 23.17 1.52 -11.29
CA LYS A 217 22.38 2.75 -11.21
C LYS A 217 22.10 3.13 -9.76
N LEU A 218 21.86 2.15 -8.89
CA LEU A 218 21.67 2.37 -7.46
C LEU A 218 22.85 3.13 -6.85
N TYR A 219 24.08 2.61 -6.97
CA TYR A 219 25.25 3.26 -6.37
C TYR A 219 25.45 4.70 -6.86
N ARG A 220 25.23 4.95 -8.16
CA ARG A 220 25.30 6.30 -8.74
C ARG A 220 24.21 7.23 -8.19
N ASN A 221 22.99 6.74 -8.06
CA ASN A 221 21.85 7.51 -7.59
C ASN A 221 21.87 7.73 -6.07
N VAL A 222 22.47 6.82 -5.29
CA VAL A 222 22.71 7.02 -3.85
C VAL A 222 23.61 8.24 -3.63
N ALA A 223 24.70 8.39 -4.38
CA ALA A 223 25.55 9.59 -4.29
C ALA A 223 24.76 10.87 -4.64
N GLN A 224 23.89 10.82 -5.66
CA GLN A 224 23.01 11.94 -6.00
C GLN A 224 22.00 12.25 -4.89
N LEU A 225 21.48 11.23 -4.21
CA LEU A 225 20.57 11.37 -3.08
C LEU A 225 21.26 12.03 -1.87
N HIS A 226 22.48 11.61 -1.54
CA HIS A 226 23.29 12.26 -0.50
C HIS A 226 23.53 13.74 -0.82
N TYR A 227 23.92 14.05 -2.06
CA TYR A 227 24.10 15.43 -2.51
C TYR A 227 22.80 16.25 -2.44
N LEU A 228 21.68 15.64 -2.84
CA LEU A 228 20.36 16.24 -2.79
C LEU A 228 19.97 16.63 -1.36
N PHE A 229 20.13 15.73 -0.39
CA PHE A 229 19.85 16.02 1.01
C PHE A 229 20.78 17.11 1.57
N ALA A 230 22.08 17.04 1.28
CA ALA A 230 23.05 18.05 1.70
C ALA A 230 22.69 19.45 1.17
N ARG A 231 22.28 19.56 -0.10
CA ARG A 231 21.87 20.83 -0.72
C ARG A 231 20.59 21.42 -0.09
N HIS A 232 19.72 20.56 0.44
CA HIS A 232 18.51 20.99 1.14
C HIS A 232 18.74 21.30 2.63
N GLY A 233 20.00 21.39 3.06
CA GLY A 233 20.37 21.75 4.43
C GLY A 233 20.54 20.57 5.38
N PHE A 234 20.45 19.33 4.88
CA PHE A 234 20.62 18.09 5.64
C PHE A 234 22.02 17.51 5.41
N ASN A 235 23.06 18.27 5.72
CA ASN A 235 24.46 17.79 5.75
C ASN A 235 24.77 17.16 7.13
N GLU A 236 25.82 16.35 7.23
CA GLU A 236 26.18 15.62 8.46
C GLU A 236 26.29 16.54 9.69
N GLU A 237 26.79 17.76 9.52
CA GLU A 237 26.86 18.77 10.59
C GLU A 237 25.50 19.31 11.03
N ASN A 238 24.55 19.60 10.13
CA ASN A 238 23.21 20.06 10.50
C ASN A 238 22.34 18.91 11.02
N ILE A 239 22.56 17.70 10.51
CA ILE A 239 21.98 16.46 11.04
C ILE A 239 22.50 16.20 12.46
N ALA A 240 23.77 16.43 12.74
CA ALA A 240 24.35 16.30 14.08
C ALA A 240 23.90 17.42 15.03
N LYS A 241 23.74 18.66 14.54
CA LYS A 241 23.28 19.83 15.31
C LYS A 241 21.77 19.88 15.55
N ALA A 242 20.97 19.22 14.72
CA ALA A 242 19.56 18.99 15.02
C ALA A 242 19.47 18.10 16.27
N GLN A 243 19.24 18.74 17.42
CA GLN A 243 18.67 18.06 18.58
C GLN A 243 17.47 17.25 18.08
N GLU A 244 17.36 15.99 18.51
CA GLU A 244 16.30 15.01 18.20
C GLU A 244 15.10 15.53 17.39
N GLY A 245 14.85 14.94 16.22
CA GLY A 245 13.73 15.35 15.39
C GLY A 245 13.39 14.35 14.30
N LEU A 246 12.09 14.14 14.10
CA LEU A 246 11.48 13.23 13.12
C LEU A 246 12.08 13.35 11.70
N ALA A 247 12.50 14.57 11.34
CA ALA A 247 13.25 14.93 10.15
C ALA A 247 14.47 14.05 9.88
N LYS A 248 15.34 14.01 10.90
CA LYS A 248 16.62 13.33 10.88
C LYS A 248 16.40 11.83 10.80
N ASP A 249 15.46 11.32 11.57
CA ASP A 249 15.14 9.89 11.60
C ASP A 249 14.62 9.41 10.25
N ILE A 250 13.74 10.17 9.60
CA ILE A 250 13.23 9.85 8.26
C ILE A 250 14.36 9.88 7.23
N ILE A 251 15.23 10.89 7.25
CA ILE A 251 16.33 11.02 6.28
C ILE A 251 17.38 9.93 6.50
N SER A 252 17.80 9.69 7.74
CA SER A 252 18.73 8.63 8.10
C SER A 252 18.18 7.25 7.74
N LEU A 253 16.89 7.01 7.98
CA LEU A 253 16.23 5.77 7.58
C LEU A 253 16.20 5.61 6.05
N ILE A 254 15.85 6.67 5.31
CA ILE A 254 15.89 6.68 3.84
C ILE A 254 17.31 6.39 3.34
N LEU A 255 18.33 7.11 3.81
CA LEU A 255 19.71 6.92 3.35
C LEU A 255 20.25 5.52 3.65
N LYS A 256 19.98 5.00 4.86
CA LYS A 256 20.35 3.64 5.25
C LYS A 256 19.70 2.59 4.35
N ASN A 257 18.41 2.73 4.08
CA ASN A 257 17.66 1.72 3.34
C ASN A 257 17.86 1.84 1.81
N PHE A 258 18.15 3.03 1.28
CA PHE A 258 18.46 3.22 -0.14
C PHE A 258 19.81 2.63 -0.53
N SER A 259 20.68 2.37 0.44
CA SER A 259 21.93 1.64 0.21
C SER A 259 21.71 0.13 0.06
N GLN A 260 20.49 -0.36 0.31
CA GLN A 260 20.14 -1.78 0.19
C GLN A 260 19.26 -2.02 -1.06
N PRO A 261 19.75 -2.77 -2.06
CA PRO A 261 19.01 -3.03 -3.29
C PRO A 261 17.62 -3.64 -3.09
N GLY A 262 17.44 -4.47 -2.05
CA GLY A 262 16.16 -5.11 -1.76
C GLY A 262 15.10 -4.15 -1.22
N LEU A 263 15.50 -3.10 -0.49
CA LEU A 263 14.58 -2.21 0.23
C LEU A 263 14.20 -0.95 -0.53
N ILE A 264 15.01 -0.52 -1.50
CA ILE A 264 14.73 0.73 -2.22
C ILE A 264 13.39 0.71 -2.96
N LYS A 265 12.97 -0.47 -3.43
CA LYS A 265 11.71 -0.62 -4.17
C LYS A 265 10.49 -0.41 -3.26
N ASP A 266 10.60 -0.75 -1.99
CA ASP A 266 9.54 -0.56 -0.98
C ASP A 266 9.16 0.92 -0.85
N TYR A 267 10.14 1.81 -1.02
CA TYR A 267 9.93 3.26 -0.97
C TYR A 267 9.14 3.82 -2.16
N LEU A 268 8.84 3.03 -3.20
CA LEU A 268 7.87 3.42 -4.22
C LEU A 268 6.51 3.75 -3.59
N ILE A 269 6.08 3.00 -2.59
CA ILE A 269 4.78 3.21 -1.94
C ILE A 269 4.71 4.57 -1.24
N PRO A 270 5.55 4.86 -0.22
CA PRO A 270 5.46 6.12 0.50
C PRO A 270 5.76 7.35 -0.37
N THR A 271 6.62 7.23 -1.37
CA THR A 271 6.92 8.37 -2.25
C THR A 271 5.80 8.64 -3.26
N ASN A 272 5.20 7.62 -3.89
CA ASN A 272 4.01 7.81 -4.71
C ASN A 272 2.83 8.34 -3.87
N TYR A 273 2.63 7.80 -2.68
CA TYR A 273 1.60 8.24 -1.73
C TYR A 273 1.65 9.75 -1.48
N VAL A 274 2.82 10.26 -1.06
CA VAL A 274 3.00 11.70 -0.78
C VAL A 274 2.84 12.52 -2.06
N VAL A 275 3.39 12.05 -3.18
CA VAL A 275 3.26 12.75 -4.48
C VAL A 275 1.81 12.90 -4.91
N LEU A 276 1.00 11.85 -4.76
CA LEU A 276 -0.43 11.85 -5.09
C LEU A 276 -1.22 12.73 -4.12
N LYS A 277 -0.99 12.59 -2.82
CA LYS A 277 -1.70 13.36 -1.78
C LYS A 277 -1.46 14.86 -1.90
N THR A 278 -0.25 15.26 -2.28
CA THR A 278 0.15 16.67 -2.40
C THR A 278 -0.13 17.28 -3.76
N ARG A 279 -0.75 16.53 -4.69
CA ARG A 279 -1.11 17.02 -6.03
C ARG A 279 -2.16 18.12 -5.91
N LYS A 280 -1.81 19.35 -6.34
CA LYS A 280 -2.77 20.43 -6.52
C LYS A 280 -3.83 19.93 -7.52
N ILE A 281 -5.07 19.86 -7.05
CA ILE A 281 -6.23 19.63 -7.90
C ILE A 281 -6.54 21.00 -8.49
N ASN A 282 -6.18 21.20 -9.76
CA ASN A 282 -6.65 22.39 -10.45
C ASN A 282 -8.17 22.24 -10.57
N LYS A 283 -8.92 23.06 -9.83
CA LYS A 283 -10.36 23.23 -10.00
C LYS A 283 -10.64 23.91 -11.35
#